data_AF-A0A968IWL2-F1
#
_entry.id   AF-A0A968IWL2-F1
#
_cell.length_a   1.000
_cell.length_b   1.000
_cell.length_c   1.000
_cell.angle_alpha   90.00
_cell.angle_beta   90.00
_cell.angle_gamma   90.00
#
_symmetry.space_group_name_H-M   'P 1'
#
loop_
_entity.id
_entity.type
_entity.pdbx_description
1 polymer ?
#
loop_
_entity_poly.entity_id
_entity_poly.type
_entity_poly.pdbx_seq_one_letter_code
_entity_poly.pdbx_strand_id
1 'polypeptide(L)'
;MKQSVFTKLLAIATIALFCAFGVMSPVQAKLFKPSEVSTKEVRDKLNAGLTGQYGQDIKSVVESLRFAVQLPADAPNLNQAQTEAKYKINAFAARYRRDKEVGGFRSYTTLRTALNNLGSYYARSTKRVVPQKVRDRVLVELDRVEQALAQGD
;
A
#
# COMPACT_ATOMS: atom_id res chain seq x y z
N MET A 1 25.77 13.65 43.58
CA MET A 1 25.49 12.62 42.56
C MET A 1 23.98 12.43 42.54
N LYS A 2 23.31 12.97 41.54
CA LYS A 2 23.16 12.38 40.19
C LYS A 2 21.93 11.49 40.17
N GLN A 3 21.00 11.89 39.31
CA GLN A 3 20.37 11.05 38.29
C GLN A 3 19.59 9.86 38.87
N SER A 4 18.27 9.81 38.75
CA SER A 4 17.74 9.27 37.50
C SER A 4 16.23 9.52 37.30
N VAL A 5 15.46 9.95 38.30
CA VAL A 5 14.00 9.68 38.24
C VAL A 5 13.10 10.90 38.00
N PHE A 6 13.28 12.06 38.63
CA PHE A 6 12.32 13.18 38.42
C PHE A 6 12.55 14.00 37.12
N THR A 7 13.67 13.72 36.44
CA THR A 7 13.91 14.03 35.02
C THR A 7 12.84 13.42 34.09
N LYS A 8 12.00 12.49 34.56
CA LYS A 8 10.92 11.88 33.77
C LYS A 8 9.56 12.58 33.87
N LEU A 9 9.30 13.40 34.89
CA LEU A 9 7.93 13.91 35.15
C LEU A 9 7.69 15.34 34.69
N LEU A 10 8.70 16.22 34.69
CA LEU A 10 8.52 17.58 34.18
C LEU A 10 8.84 17.74 32.68
N ALA A 11 9.56 16.76 32.11
CA ALA A 11 9.76 16.60 30.67
C ALA A 11 8.43 16.37 29.90
N ILE A 12 7.31 16.19 30.59
CA ILE A 12 5.99 15.91 30.00
C ILE A 12 5.16 17.18 29.75
N ALA A 13 5.41 18.30 30.42
CA ALA A 13 4.65 19.52 30.10
C ALA A 13 5.41 20.46 29.15
N THR A 14 6.71 20.27 28.98
CA THR A 14 7.58 21.08 28.10
C THR A 14 7.18 21.02 26.61
N ILE A 15 6.40 20.02 26.18
CA ILE A 15 5.86 19.95 24.81
C ILE A 15 4.63 20.85 24.62
N ALA A 16 3.83 21.07 25.68
CA ALA A 16 2.65 21.94 25.61
C ALA A 16 3.00 23.43 25.70
N LEU A 17 4.12 23.78 26.35
CA LEU A 17 4.54 25.18 26.49
C LEU A 17 5.31 25.71 25.27
N PHE A 18 5.84 24.83 24.42
CA PHE A 18 6.57 25.24 23.20
C PHE A 18 5.65 25.66 22.04
N CYS A 19 4.35 25.37 22.13
CA CYS A 19 3.38 25.79 21.11
C CYS A 19 2.91 27.25 21.26
N ALA A 20 3.17 27.91 22.39
CA ALA A 20 2.64 29.25 22.66
C ALA A 20 3.68 30.38 22.63
N PHE A 21 4.99 30.08 22.74
CA PHE A 21 6.07 31.07 22.64
C PHE A 21 7.28 30.46 21.93
N GLY A 22 7.27 30.42 20.60
CA GLY A 22 8.36 29.85 19.79
C GLY A 22 8.71 30.76 18.63
N VAL A 23 9.68 31.65 18.83
CA VAL A 23 10.40 32.32 17.75
C VAL A 23 11.07 31.23 16.92
N MET A 24 10.46 30.88 15.78
CA MET A 24 11.09 29.98 14.82
C MET A 24 12.33 30.71 14.29
N SER A 25 13.52 30.24 14.66
CA SER A 25 14.76 30.84 14.18
C SER A 25 14.83 30.73 12.65
N PRO A 26 15.46 31.68 11.94
CA PRO A 26 15.65 31.59 10.49
C PRO A 26 16.48 30.37 10.05
N VAL A 27 17.14 29.69 10.99
CA VAL A 27 17.90 28.45 10.75
C VAL A 27 16.96 27.23 10.68
N GLN A 28 15.89 27.18 11.48
CA GLN A 28 14.87 26.11 11.39
C GLN A 28 14.04 26.22 10.11
N ALA A 29 13.77 27.44 9.62
CA ALA A 29 13.11 27.67 8.33
C ALA A 29 13.95 27.15 7.15
N LYS A 30 15.29 27.08 7.28
CA LYS A 30 16.19 26.50 6.27
C LYS A 30 16.28 24.97 6.31
N LEU A 31 15.92 24.34 7.45
CA LEU A 31 15.92 22.89 7.63
C LEU A 31 14.58 22.25 7.26
N PHE A 32 13.48 22.98 7.41
CA PHE A 32 12.21 22.64 6.77
C PHE A 32 12.21 23.23 5.35
N LYS A 33 12.99 22.63 4.46
CA LYS A 33 12.67 22.69 3.03
C LYS A 33 11.64 21.59 2.81
N PRO A 34 10.33 21.88 2.74
CA PRO A 34 9.42 20.91 2.17
C PRO A 34 9.93 20.70 0.76
N SER A 35 10.58 19.56 0.51
CA SER A 35 10.85 19.14 -0.85
C SER A 35 9.55 19.33 -1.59
N GLU A 36 9.55 20.14 -2.65
CA GLU A 36 8.43 20.35 -3.55
C GLU A 36 8.13 19.01 -4.24
N VAL A 37 7.62 18.05 -3.48
CA VAL A 37 7.00 16.87 -4.04
C VAL A 37 5.72 17.43 -4.60
N SER A 38 5.71 17.65 -5.91
CA SER A 38 4.54 18.10 -6.67
C SER A 38 3.31 17.38 -6.11
N THR A 39 2.25 18.12 -5.80
CA THR A 39 1.03 17.54 -5.20
C THR A 39 0.50 16.37 -6.01
N LYS A 40 0.77 16.36 -7.32
CA LYS A 40 0.50 15.25 -8.23
C LYS A 40 1.37 14.02 -7.94
N GLU A 41 2.69 14.17 -7.77
CA GLU A 41 3.59 13.06 -7.45
C GLU A 41 3.30 12.45 -6.07
N VAL A 42 3.01 13.27 -5.05
CA VAL A 42 2.56 12.77 -3.74
C VAL A 42 1.26 12.01 -3.89
N ARG A 43 0.29 12.56 -4.62
CA ARG A 43 -1.03 11.95 -4.86
C ARG A 43 -0.91 10.64 -5.64
N ASP A 44 -0.06 10.58 -6.65
CA ASP A 44 0.11 9.41 -7.50
C ASP A 44 0.77 8.27 -6.71
N LYS A 45 1.76 8.60 -5.86
CA LYS A 45 2.32 7.67 -4.87
C LYS A 45 1.27 7.26 -3.82
N LEU A 46 0.44 8.18 -3.35
CA LEU A 46 -0.63 7.91 -2.37
C LEU A 46 -1.71 6.98 -2.94
N ASN A 47 -2.05 7.16 -4.22
CA ASN A 47 -3.08 6.38 -4.92
C ASN A 47 -2.53 5.09 -5.55
N ALA A 48 -1.25 4.75 -5.33
CA ALA A 48 -0.58 3.60 -5.95
C ALA A 48 -0.71 3.55 -7.51
N GLY A 49 -0.81 4.72 -8.14
CA GLY A 49 -1.03 4.86 -9.58
C GLY A 49 -2.43 4.49 -10.08
N LEU A 50 -3.43 4.40 -9.19
CA LEU A 50 -4.82 4.14 -9.57
C LEU A 50 -5.51 5.41 -10.08
N THR A 51 -6.20 5.27 -11.21
CA THR A 51 -6.87 6.35 -11.96
C THR A 51 -8.25 6.69 -11.42
N GLY A 52 -8.90 5.74 -10.75
CA GLY A 52 -10.30 5.80 -10.35
C GLY A 52 -11.27 5.14 -11.32
N GLN A 53 -10.82 4.76 -12.52
CA GLN A 53 -11.64 4.01 -13.46
C GLN A 53 -11.51 2.52 -13.17
N TYR A 54 -12.60 1.90 -12.71
CA TYR A 54 -12.59 0.52 -12.19
C TYR A 54 -11.88 -0.47 -13.12
N GLY A 55 -12.26 -0.49 -14.40
CA GLY A 55 -11.70 -1.43 -15.37
C GLY A 55 -10.21 -1.21 -15.66
N GLN A 56 -9.69 0.02 -15.52
CA GLN A 56 -8.25 0.29 -15.65
C GLN A 56 -7.52 -0.08 -14.37
N ASP A 57 -8.10 0.29 -13.23
CA ASP A 57 -7.51 0.09 -11.92
C ASP A 57 -7.39 -1.40 -11.59
N ILE A 58 -8.41 -2.21 -11.91
CA ILE A 58 -8.35 -3.66 -11.67
C ILE A 58 -7.30 -4.34 -12.55
N LYS A 59 -7.16 -3.94 -13.83
CA LYS A 59 -6.09 -4.44 -14.71
C LYS A 59 -4.71 -4.13 -14.12
N SER A 60 -4.51 -2.89 -13.67
CA SER A 60 -3.24 -2.49 -13.04
C SER A 60 -2.92 -3.31 -11.77
N VAL A 61 -3.95 -3.63 -10.97
CA VAL A 61 -3.78 -4.49 -9.79
C VAL A 61 -3.44 -5.93 -10.20
N VAL A 62 -4.15 -6.50 -11.19
CA VAL A 62 -3.91 -7.85 -11.69
C VAL A 62 -2.50 -7.99 -12.26
N GLU A 63 -2.06 -7.04 -13.09
CA GLU A 63 -0.71 -7.04 -13.67
C GLU A 63 0.37 -7.00 -12.58
N SER A 64 0.23 -6.10 -11.60
CA SER A 64 1.19 -5.99 -10.49
C SER A 64 1.24 -7.26 -9.64
N LEU A 65 0.08 -7.86 -9.36
CA LEU A 65 -0.01 -9.13 -8.64
C LEU A 65 0.64 -10.26 -9.43
N ARG A 66 0.30 -10.41 -10.71
CA ARG A 66 0.81 -11.45 -11.60
C ARG A 66 2.34 -11.37 -11.68
N PHE A 67 2.88 -10.17 -11.86
CA PHE A 67 4.31 -9.92 -11.83
C PHE A 67 4.93 -10.36 -10.50
N ALA A 68 4.42 -9.86 -9.38
CA ALA A 68 5.00 -10.11 -8.05
C ALA A 68 5.01 -11.59 -7.64
N VAL A 69 3.97 -12.36 -8.00
CA VAL A 69 3.88 -13.80 -7.65
C VAL A 69 4.71 -14.71 -8.55
N GLN A 70 5.13 -14.23 -9.72
CA GLN A 70 5.95 -14.99 -10.68
C GLN A 70 7.45 -14.74 -10.53
N LEU A 71 7.87 -13.72 -9.78
CA LEU A 71 9.29 -13.45 -9.55
C LEU A 71 9.99 -14.62 -8.84
N PRO A 72 11.21 -14.98 -9.28
CA PRO A 72 12.00 -16.00 -8.62
C PRO A 72 12.57 -15.48 -7.29
N ALA A 73 13.05 -16.41 -6.45
CA ALA A 73 13.48 -16.09 -5.09
C ALA A 73 14.76 -15.26 -4.99
N ASP A 74 15.58 -15.31 -6.02
CA ASP A 74 16.83 -14.57 -6.19
C ASP A 74 16.64 -13.24 -6.93
N ALA A 75 15.42 -12.91 -7.36
CA ALA A 75 15.15 -11.65 -8.06
C ALA A 75 15.47 -10.45 -7.16
N PRO A 76 16.33 -9.51 -7.61
CA PRO A 76 16.76 -8.38 -6.80
C PRO A 76 15.61 -7.43 -6.44
N ASN A 77 14.56 -7.41 -7.27
CA ASN A 77 13.38 -6.57 -7.13
C ASN A 77 12.18 -7.28 -6.47
N LEU A 78 12.33 -8.53 -5.97
CA LEU A 78 11.22 -9.29 -5.37
C LEU A 78 10.50 -8.50 -4.27
N ASN A 79 11.26 -7.95 -3.31
CA ASN A 79 10.70 -7.21 -2.19
C ASN A 79 9.97 -5.93 -2.64
N GLN A 80 10.53 -5.24 -3.63
CA GLN A 80 9.92 -4.05 -4.21
C GLN A 80 8.60 -4.41 -4.89
N ALA A 81 8.58 -5.41 -5.76
CA ALA A 81 7.39 -5.85 -6.47
C ALA A 81 6.27 -6.31 -5.52
N GLN A 82 6.61 -7.08 -4.48
CA GLN A 82 5.65 -7.48 -3.44
C GLN A 82 5.09 -6.29 -2.68
N THR A 83 5.93 -5.29 -2.40
CA THR A 83 5.54 -4.07 -1.68
C THR A 83 4.62 -3.21 -2.54
N GLU A 84 4.95 -3.01 -3.81
CA GLU A 84 4.12 -2.30 -4.79
C GLU A 84 2.76 -2.97 -4.96
N ALA A 85 2.74 -4.30 -5.08
CA ALA A 85 1.49 -5.06 -5.15
C ALA A 85 0.63 -4.84 -3.90
N LYS A 86 1.21 -4.91 -2.69
CA LYS A 86 0.49 -4.64 -1.43
C LYS A 86 -0.10 -3.22 -1.41
N TYR A 87 0.66 -2.22 -1.82
CA TYR A 87 0.17 -0.85 -1.87
C TYR A 87 -0.99 -0.69 -2.86
N LYS A 88 -0.87 -1.25 -4.07
CA LYS A 88 -1.94 -1.24 -5.06
C LYS A 88 -3.21 -1.92 -4.56
N ILE A 89 -3.09 -3.08 -3.91
CA ILE A 89 -4.22 -3.80 -3.32
C ILE A 89 -4.94 -2.95 -2.27
N ASN A 90 -4.17 -2.35 -1.36
CA ASN A 90 -4.72 -1.52 -0.29
C ASN A 90 -5.41 -0.28 -0.86
N ALA A 91 -4.79 0.39 -1.85
CA ALA A 91 -5.38 1.54 -2.52
C ALA A 91 -6.67 1.18 -3.27
N PHE A 92 -6.67 0.05 -3.99
CA PHE A 92 -7.84 -0.45 -4.72
C PHE A 92 -8.99 -0.79 -3.78
N ALA A 93 -8.70 -1.55 -2.71
CA ALA A 93 -9.69 -1.89 -1.69
C ALA A 93 -10.23 -0.63 -1.00
N ALA A 94 -9.38 0.31 -0.61
CA ALA A 94 -9.80 1.55 0.05
C ALA A 94 -10.75 2.37 -0.84
N ARG A 95 -10.49 2.40 -2.15
CA ARG A 95 -11.28 3.13 -3.15
C ARG A 95 -12.65 2.48 -3.38
N TYR A 96 -12.69 1.19 -3.69
CA TYR A 96 -13.91 0.53 -4.17
C TYR A 96 -14.73 -0.16 -3.07
N ARG A 97 -14.23 -0.27 -1.83
CA ARG A 97 -14.96 -0.97 -0.75
C ARG A 97 -16.35 -0.42 -0.41
N ARG A 98 -16.63 0.86 -0.70
CA ARG A 98 -17.93 1.52 -0.42
C ARG A 98 -18.82 1.64 -1.65
N ASP A 99 -18.32 1.26 -2.81
CA ASP A 99 -19.06 1.29 -4.05
C ASP A 99 -19.98 0.06 -4.12
N LYS A 100 -21.30 0.30 -4.13
CA LYS A 100 -22.29 -0.77 -4.13
C LYS A 100 -22.39 -1.47 -5.48
N GLU A 101 -22.14 -0.75 -6.56
CA GLU A 101 -22.18 -1.30 -7.92
C GLU A 101 -21.00 -2.26 -8.09
N VAL A 102 -19.79 -1.78 -7.81
CA VAL A 102 -18.57 -2.59 -7.87
C VAL A 102 -18.60 -3.80 -6.93
N GLY A 103 -19.30 -3.67 -5.80
CA GLY A 103 -19.50 -4.77 -4.87
C GLY A 103 -20.17 -6.02 -5.47
N GLY A 104 -20.96 -5.85 -6.54
CA GLY A 104 -21.65 -6.93 -7.25
C GLY A 104 -20.84 -7.57 -8.39
N PHE A 105 -19.76 -6.93 -8.84
CA PHE A 105 -18.98 -7.40 -9.97
C PHE A 105 -18.29 -8.74 -9.68
N ARG A 106 -18.36 -9.66 -10.64
CA ARG A 106 -17.72 -10.97 -10.53
C ARG A 106 -16.20 -10.82 -10.49
N SER A 107 -15.67 -9.89 -11.28
CA SER A 107 -14.24 -9.52 -11.29
C SER A 107 -13.78 -9.06 -9.90
N TYR A 108 -14.54 -8.20 -9.21
CA TYR A 108 -14.23 -7.70 -7.87
C TYR A 108 -14.22 -8.82 -6.82
N THR A 109 -15.27 -9.64 -6.79
CA THR A 109 -15.40 -10.72 -5.81
C THR A 109 -14.35 -11.83 -6.02
N THR A 110 -14.02 -12.13 -7.27
CA THR A 110 -12.95 -13.09 -7.63
C THR A 110 -11.57 -12.55 -7.22
N LEU A 111 -11.29 -11.27 -7.47
CA LEU A 111 -10.05 -10.64 -7.02
C LEU A 111 -9.92 -10.71 -5.51
N ARG A 112 -10.98 -10.43 -4.75
CA ARG A 112 -10.97 -10.59 -3.28
C ARG A 112 -10.63 -12.01 -2.83
N THR A 113 -11.11 -13.03 -3.55
CA THR A 113 -10.76 -14.43 -3.30
C THR A 113 -9.27 -14.69 -3.54
N ALA A 114 -8.72 -14.20 -4.65
CA ALA A 114 -7.28 -14.27 -4.94
C ALA A 114 -6.45 -13.62 -3.81
N LEU A 115 -6.88 -12.46 -3.34
CA LEU A 115 -6.23 -11.71 -2.26
C LEU A 115 -6.30 -12.44 -0.92
N ASN A 116 -7.43 -13.08 -0.59
CA ASN A 116 -7.55 -13.89 0.63
C ASN A 116 -6.59 -15.07 0.62
N ASN A 117 -6.38 -15.71 -0.55
CA ASN A 117 -5.38 -16.76 -0.72
C ASN A 117 -3.94 -16.23 -0.51
N LEU A 118 -3.68 -14.95 -0.82
CA LEU A 118 -2.38 -14.28 -0.59
C LEU A 118 -2.23 -13.68 0.82
N GLY A 119 -3.34 -13.44 1.53
CA GLY A 119 -3.38 -12.60 2.74
C GLY A 119 -2.43 -13.03 3.84
N SER A 120 -2.25 -14.32 4.08
CA SER A 120 -1.29 -14.82 5.09
C SER A 120 0.18 -14.63 4.70
N TYR A 121 0.48 -14.59 3.39
CA TYR A 121 1.84 -14.40 2.88
C TYR A 121 2.22 -12.92 2.81
N TYR A 122 1.29 -12.07 2.43
CA TYR A 122 1.53 -10.63 2.39
C TYR A 122 1.36 -9.93 3.74
N ALA A 123 0.57 -10.49 4.66
CA ALA A 123 0.55 -10.03 6.06
C ALA A 123 1.86 -10.31 6.79
N ARG A 124 2.57 -11.39 6.43
CA ARG A 124 3.88 -11.72 6.98
C ARG A 124 4.96 -11.06 6.12
N SER A 125 5.52 -9.95 6.60
CA SER A 125 6.67 -9.28 5.99
C SER A 125 7.90 -10.20 6.01
N THR A 126 8.06 -11.06 5.01
CA THR A 126 9.28 -11.88 4.85
C THR A 126 9.67 -11.92 3.38
N LYS A 127 10.97 -11.90 3.08
CA LYS A 127 11.60 -11.97 1.75
C LYS A 127 11.36 -13.32 1.04
N ARG A 128 10.18 -13.90 1.19
CA ARG A 128 9.84 -15.25 0.75
C ARG A 128 8.97 -15.17 -0.49
N VAL A 129 9.27 -16.03 -1.46
CA VAL A 129 8.40 -16.26 -2.60
C VAL A 129 7.11 -16.94 -2.16
N VAL A 130 6.04 -16.71 -2.92
CA VAL A 130 4.77 -17.39 -2.73
C VAL A 130 4.95 -18.87 -3.08
N PRO A 131 4.52 -19.81 -2.21
CA PRO A 131 4.59 -21.24 -2.54
C PRO A 131 3.87 -21.57 -3.84
N GLN A 132 4.41 -22.49 -4.62
CA GLN A 132 3.90 -22.86 -5.95
C GLN A 132 2.39 -23.12 -5.96
N LYS A 133 1.88 -23.96 -5.06
CA LYS A 133 0.44 -24.27 -4.98
C LYS A 133 -0.45 -23.04 -4.79
N VAL A 134 0.02 -22.05 -4.02
CA VAL A 134 -0.72 -20.80 -3.77
C VAL A 134 -0.62 -19.88 -4.97
N ARG A 135 0.58 -19.74 -5.53
CA ARG A 135 0.81 -18.97 -6.76
C ARG A 135 -0.09 -19.48 -7.89
N ASP A 136 -0.08 -20.77 -8.16
CA ASP A 136 -0.83 -21.36 -9.27
C ASP A 136 -2.34 -21.14 -9.09
N ARG A 137 -2.86 -21.29 -7.87
CA ARG A 137 -4.26 -20.94 -7.56
C ARG A 137 -4.55 -19.46 -7.80
N VAL A 138 -3.68 -18.57 -7.34
CA VAL A 138 -3.84 -17.12 -7.53
C VAL A 138 -3.86 -16.77 -9.01
N LEU A 139 -2.96 -17.33 -9.82
CA LEU A 139 -2.91 -17.09 -11.26
C LEU A 139 -4.22 -17.49 -11.94
N VAL A 140 -4.81 -18.64 -11.57
CA VAL A 140 -6.12 -19.06 -12.08
C VAL A 140 -7.22 -18.06 -11.69
N GLU A 141 -7.23 -17.56 -10.46
CA GLU A 141 -8.21 -16.54 -10.06
C GLU A 141 -7.98 -15.21 -10.79
N LEU A 142 -6.73 -14.81 -11.05
CA LEU A 142 -6.43 -13.61 -11.84
C LEU A 142 -6.90 -13.75 -13.29
N ASP A 143 -6.74 -14.92 -13.91
CA ASP A 143 -7.27 -15.19 -15.25
C ASP A 143 -8.81 -15.05 -15.26
N ARG A 144 -9.49 -15.53 -14.22
CA ARG A 144 -10.95 -15.38 -14.07
C ARG A 144 -11.38 -13.93 -13.85
N VAL A 145 -10.56 -13.12 -13.16
CA VAL A 145 -10.80 -11.68 -13.02
C VAL A 145 -10.78 -10.99 -14.39
N GLU A 146 -9.76 -11.29 -15.20
CA GLU A 146 -9.61 -10.72 -16.55
C GLU A 146 -10.75 -11.16 -17.48
N GLN A 147 -11.16 -12.44 -17.40
CA GLN A 147 -12.31 -12.96 -18.14
C GLN A 147 -13.61 -12.27 -17.74
N ALA A 148 -13.88 -12.15 -16.45
CA ALA A 148 -15.07 -11.46 -15.97
C ALA A 148 -15.08 -10.01 -16.48
N LEU A 149 -13.98 -9.28 -16.31
CA LEU A 149 -13.88 -7.90 -16.79
C LEU A 149 -14.07 -7.78 -18.32
N ALA A 150 -13.52 -8.71 -19.09
CA ALA A 150 -13.72 -8.74 -20.54
C ALA A 150 -15.19 -9.01 -20.94
N GLN A 151 -15.93 -9.69 -20.07
CA GLN A 151 -17.37 -9.93 -20.20
C GLN A 151 -18.23 -8.75 -19.71
N GLY A 152 -17.61 -7.68 -19.19
CA GLY A 152 -18.31 -6.55 -18.57
C GLY A 152 -18.63 -6.74 -17.08
N ASP A 153 -17.90 -7.68 -16.47
CA ASP A 153 -17.83 -8.04 -15.04
C ASP A 153 -19.11 -8.49 -14.33
#